data_AF-A0A9E6TVQ5-F1
#
_entry.id   AF-A0A9E6TVQ5-F1
#
_cell.length_a   1.000
_cell.length_b   1.000
_cell.length_c   1.000
_cell.angle_alpha   90.00
_cell.angle_beta   90.00
_cell.angle_gamma   90.00
#
_symmetry.space_group_name_H-M   'P 1'
#
loop_
_entity.id
_entity.type
_entity.pdbx_description
1 polymer ?
#
loop_
_entity_poly.entity_id
_entity_poly.type
_entity_poly.pdbx_seq_one_letter_code
_entity_poly.pdbx_strand_id
1 'polypeptide(L)'
;MEPGEVDYGLAYFDHIGRILERAAIAQPFAAMAYHLLLFISVVAAEKENHQAPQLHGDFIGGYLARSAQQYPGASFLGTHFTAISSTATFDAGLAVLLDGFEGWRRP
;
A
#
# COMPACT_ATOMS: atom_id res chain seq x y z
N MET A 1 -19.93 0.32 24.56
CA MET A 1 -18.81 1.10 25.11
C MET A 1 -19.19 1.55 26.49
N GLU A 2 -18.39 1.20 27.47
CA GLU A 2 -18.61 1.65 28.85
C GLU A 2 -18.15 3.11 29.02
N PRO A 3 -18.73 3.86 29.98
CA PRO A 3 -18.24 5.20 30.31
C PRO A 3 -16.74 5.18 30.65
N GLY A 4 -15.93 5.91 29.89
CA GLY A 4 -14.46 5.99 30.09
C GLY A 4 -13.64 5.05 29.22
N GLU A 5 -14.28 4.18 28.43
CA GLU A 5 -13.59 3.36 27.42
C GLU A 5 -13.16 4.22 26.22
N VAL A 6 -11.89 4.14 25.83
CA VAL A 6 -11.39 4.79 24.62
C VAL A 6 -11.67 3.90 23.42
N ASP A 7 -12.49 4.40 22.50
CA ASP A 7 -12.58 3.82 21.16
C ASP A 7 -11.30 4.15 20.39
N TYR A 8 -10.34 3.21 20.39
CA TYR A 8 -9.07 3.41 19.71
C TYR A 8 -9.21 3.53 18.19
N GLY A 9 -10.27 2.96 17.61
CA GLY A 9 -10.56 3.12 16.18
C GLY A 9 -10.99 4.55 15.87
N LEU A 10 -11.92 5.10 16.65
CA LEU A 10 -12.36 6.48 16.51
C LEU A 10 -11.26 7.48 16.86
N ALA A 11 -10.47 7.22 17.90
CA ALA A 11 -9.34 8.08 18.29
C ALA A 11 -8.27 8.13 17.21
N TYR A 12 -7.96 6.99 16.57
CA TYR A 12 -7.06 6.93 15.43
C TYR A 12 -7.62 7.70 14.22
N PHE A 13 -8.90 7.49 13.91
CA PHE A 13 -9.59 8.19 12.81
C PHE A 13 -9.58 9.71 13.00
N ASP A 14 -9.91 10.21 14.20
CA ASP A 14 -9.85 11.64 14.54
C ASP A 14 -8.42 12.18 14.42
N HIS A 15 -7.43 11.44 14.91
CA HIS A 15 -6.03 11.85 14.84
C HIS A 15 -5.55 12.04 13.39
N ILE A 16 -5.79 11.07 12.52
CA ILE A 16 -5.44 11.19 11.10
C ILE A 16 -6.26 12.28 10.41
N GLY A 17 -7.55 12.41 10.73
CA GLY A 17 -8.41 13.47 10.22
C GLY A 17 -7.84 14.86 10.50
N ARG A 18 -7.37 15.12 11.73
CA ARG A 18 -6.72 16.39 12.10
C ARG A 18 -5.42 16.65 11.35
N ILE A 19 -4.65 15.61 11.04
CA ILE A 19 -3.43 15.76 10.24
C ILE A 19 -3.79 16.22 8.82
N LEU A 20 -4.78 15.57 8.19
CA LEU A 20 -5.21 15.88 6.83
C LEU A 20 -5.90 17.25 6.73
N GLU A 21 -6.66 17.64 7.75
CA GLU A 21 -7.22 18.99 7.88
C GLU A 21 -6.11 20.04 7.90
N ARG A 22 -5.08 19.85 8.73
CA ARG A 22 -3.92 20.75 8.83
C ARG A 22 -3.08 20.79 7.57
N ALA A 23 -3.09 19.72 6.77
CA ALA A 23 -2.47 19.69 5.45
C ALA A 23 -3.25 20.50 4.38
N ALA A 24 -4.36 21.13 4.76
CA ALA A 24 -5.24 21.92 3.88
C ALA A 24 -5.85 21.14 2.70
N ILE A 25 -5.90 19.81 2.80
CA ILE A 25 -6.56 18.94 1.82
C ILE A 25 -8.07 19.16 1.90
N ALA A 26 -8.76 19.24 0.75
CA ALA A 26 -10.22 19.40 0.75
C ALA A 26 -10.91 18.15 1.33
N GLN A 27 -12.01 18.35 2.07
CA GLN A 27 -12.65 17.29 2.86
C GLN A 27 -12.90 15.97 2.09
N PRO A 28 -13.43 15.95 0.84
CA PRO A 28 -13.62 14.70 0.11
C PRO A 28 -12.31 13.96 -0.17
N PHE A 29 -11.24 14.69 -0.47
CA PHE A 29 -9.92 14.12 -0.71
C PHE A 29 -9.21 13.71 0.57
N ALA A 30 -9.44 14.39 1.69
CA ALA A 30 -8.95 13.97 2.99
C ALA A 30 -9.56 12.62 3.41
N ALA A 31 -10.87 12.45 3.23
CA ALA A 31 -11.53 11.17 3.49
C ALA A 31 -10.96 10.05 2.60
N MET A 32 -10.72 10.33 1.31
CA MET A 32 -10.09 9.38 0.39
C MET A 32 -8.64 9.06 0.79
N ALA A 33 -7.85 10.07 1.17
CA ALA A 33 -6.47 9.90 1.61
C ALA A 33 -6.37 8.98 2.83
N TYR A 34 -7.24 9.18 3.84
CA TYR A 34 -7.33 8.27 4.99
C TYR A 34 -7.59 6.82 4.55
N HIS A 35 -8.55 6.62 3.65
CA HIS A 35 -8.89 5.28 3.20
C HIS A 35 -7.75 4.62 2.40
N LEU A 36 -7.09 5.38 1.53
CA LEU A 36 -5.96 4.89 0.73
C LEU A 36 -4.72 4.58 1.58
N LEU A 37 -4.50 5.30 2.68
CA LEU A 37 -3.42 4.97 3.62
C LEU A 37 -3.57 3.56 4.21
N LEU A 38 -4.78 3.00 4.26
CA LEU A 38 -4.98 1.61 4.70
C LEU A 38 -4.39 0.58 3.72
N PHE A 39 -4.06 0.96 2.48
CA PHE A 39 -3.34 0.11 1.54
C PHE A 39 -1.98 -0.34 2.12
N ILE A 40 -1.35 0.49 2.94
CA ILE A 40 -0.10 0.16 3.65
C ILE A 40 -0.28 -1.08 4.54
N SER A 41 -1.45 -1.25 5.15
CA SER A 41 -1.75 -2.42 5.99
C SER A 41 -1.73 -3.72 5.17
N VAL A 42 -2.05 -3.67 3.87
CA VAL A 42 -1.93 -4.83 2.97
C VAL A 42 -0.48 -5.22 2.77
N VAL A 43 0.42 -4.24 2.57
CA VAL A 43 1.86 -4.49 2.44
C VAL A 43 2.45 -5.04 3.75
N ALA A 44 2.00 -4.53 4.89
CA ALA A 44 2.39 -5.06 6.20
C ALA A 44 1.90 -6.51 6.41
N ALA A 45 0.64 -6.79 6.06
CA ALA A 45 0.09 -8.14 6.15
C ALA A 45 0.79 -9.13 5.21
N GLU A 46 1.10 -8.70 3.98
CA GLU A 46 1.88 -9.46 3.01
C GLU A 46 3.24 -9.86 3.61
N LYS A 47 3.96 -8.90 4.19
CA LYS A 47 5.25 -9.13 4.86
C LYS A 47 5.15 -10.17 5.96
N GLU A 48 4.20 -10.02 6.89
CA GLU A 48 4.03 -10.94 8.02
C GLU A 48 3.58 -12.34 7.58
N ASN A 49 2.85 -12.43 6.47
CA ASN A 49 2.42 -13.70 5.88
C ASN A 49 3.45 -14.31 4.93
N HIS A 50 4.63 -13.71 4.77
CA HIS A 50 5.70 -14.17 3.86
C HIS A 50 5.23 -14.31 2.39
N GLN A 51 4.42 -13.36 1.93
CA GLN A 51 3.81 -13.39 0.60
C GLN A 51 4.61 -12.60 -0.45
N ALA A 52 5.78 -12.08 -0.08
CA ALA A 52 6.54 -11.19 -0.95
C ALA A 52 7.03 -11.95 -2.18
N PRO A 53 6.97 -11.35 -3.38
CA PRO A 53 7.41 -12.00 -4.61
C PRO A 53 8.83 -12.56 -4.53
N GLN A 54 9.73 -11.84 -3.88
CA GLN A 54 11.12 -12.26 -3.65
C GLN A 54 11.28 -13.56 -2.87
N LEU A 55 10.32 -13.91 -2.00
CA LEU A 55 10.36 -15.16 -1.23
C LEU A 55 9.96 -16.37 -2.07
N HIS A 56 9.38 -16.12 -3.25
CA HIS A 56 8.87 -17.15 -4.17
C HIS A 56 9.57 -17.12 -5.54
N GLY A 57 10.76 -16.48 -5.61
CA GLY A 57 11.45 -16.18 -6.86
C GLY A 57 11.76 -17.40 -7.72
N ASP A 58 12.30 -18.47 -7.13
CA ASP A 58 12.64 -19.71 -7.85
C ASP A 58 11.41 -20.39 -8.46
N PHE A 59 10.31 -20.41 -7.71
CA PHE A 59 9.05 -20.98 -8.17
C PHE A 59 8.48 -20.18 -9.34
N ILE A 60 8.38 -18.85 -9.18
CA ILE A 60 7.84 -17.95 -10.22
C ILE A 60 8.72 -18.00 -11.47
N GLY A 61 10.04 -17.87 -11.32
CA GLY A 61 10.99 -17.92 -12.43
C GLY A 61 10.94 -19.24 -13.19
N GLY A 62 10.94 -20.37 -12.47
CA GLY A 62 10.82 -21.69 -13.06
C GLY A 62 9.49 -21.91 -13.81
N TYR A 63 8.39 -21.40 -13.27
CA TYR A 63 7.08 -21.46 -13.93
C TYR A 63 7.04 -20.61 -15.21
N LEU A 64 7.53 -19.38 -15.16
CA LEU A 64 7.54 -18.46 -16.31
C LEU A 64 8.45 -18.95 -17.44
N ALA A 65 9.60 -19.54 -17.12
CA ALA A 65 10.50 -20.13 -18.13
C ALA A 65 9.80 -21.17 -19.02
N ARG A 66 8.82 -21.92 -18.47
CA ARG A 66 8.07 -22.95 -19.21
C ARG A 66 6.79 -22.44 -19.86
N SER A 67 6.28 -21.30 -19.42
CA SER A 67 4.94 -20.82 -19.78
C SER A 67 4.95 -19.49 -20.54
N ALA A 68 6.13 -19.01 -20.95
CA ALA A 68 6.30 -17.65 -21.45
C ALA A 68 5.45 -17.31 -22.68
N GLN A 69 5.29 -18.26 -23.60
CA GLN A 69 4.45 -18.09 -24.79
C GLN A 69 2.95 -17.99 -24.45
N GLN A 70 2.53 -18.67 -23.38
CA GLN A 70 1.14 -18.69 -22.93
C GLN A 70 0.79 -17.46 -22.08
N TYR A 71 1.76 -16.93 -21.33
CA TYR A 71 1.60 -15.78 -20.44
C TYR A 71 2.65 -14.70 -20.70
N PRO A 72 2.57 -13.99 -21.84
CA PRO A 72 3.58 -13.00 -22.22
C PRO A 72 3.66 -11.82 -21.25
N GLY A 73 2.53 -11.38 -20.67
CA GLY A 73 2.52 -10.28 -19.69
C GLY A 73 3.20 -10.66 -18.36
N ALA A 74 2.99 -11.89 -17.89
CA ALA A 74 3.67 -12.38 -16.69
C ALA A 74 5.18 -12.54 -16.92
N SER A 75 5.56 -12.98 -18.13
CA SER A 75 6.97 -13.09 -18.53
C SER A 75 7.66 -11.73 -18.65
N PHE A 76 6.93 -10.72 -19.16
CA PHE A 76 7.42 -9.35 -19.22
C PHE A 76 7.79 -8.79 -17.83
N LEU A 77 6.98 -9.09 -16.81
CA LEU A 77 7.22 -8.63 -15.44
C LEU A 77 8.19 -9.52 -14.65
N GLY A 78 8.24 -10.81 -14.96
CA GLY A 78 8.74 -11.89 -14.11
C GLY A 78 10.02 -11.59 -13.34
N THR A 79 11.12 -11.33 -14.05
CA THR A 79 12.44 -11.09 -13.43
C THR A 79 12.43 -9.92 -12.46
N HIS A 80 11.74 -8.82 -12.80
CA HIS A 80 11.68 -7.65 -11.93
C HIS A 80 10.69 -7.88 -10.78
N PHE A 81 9.57 -8.54 -11.06
CA PHE A 81 8.57 -8.85 -10.05
C PHE A 81 9.16 -9.70 -8.92
N THR A 82 9.93 -10.74 -9.24
CA THR A 82 10.59 -11.59 -8.22
C THR A 82 11.70 -10.89 -7.45
N ALA A 83 12.10 -9.67 -7.82
CA ALA A 83 13.05 -8.87 -7.06
C ALA A 83 12.37 -7.89 -6.09
N ILE A 84 11.04 -7.78 -6.11
CA ILE A 84 10.29 -6.83 -5.28
C ILE A 84 10.19 -7.36 -3.84
N SER A 85 10.62 -6.52 -2.90
CA SER A 85 10.48 -6.73 -1.46
C SER A 85 9.29 -5.97 -0.89
N SER A 86 8.76 -6.41 0.25
CA SER A 86 7.72 -5.68 0.98
C SER A 86 8.19 -4.28 1.40
N THR A 87 9.47 -4.13 1.77
CA THR A 87 10.08 -2.83 2.09
C THR A 87 10.08 -1.90 0.87
N ALA A 88 10.56 -2.38 -0.28
CA ALA A 88 10.56 -1.58 -1.51
C ALA A 88 9.13 -1.21 -1.95
N THR A 89 8.18 -2.11 -1.76
CA THR A 89 6.75 -1.88 -2.05
C THR A 89 6.17 -0.82 -1.12
N PHE A 90 6.50 -0.87 0.18
CA PHE A 90 6.06 0.12 1.15
C PHE A 90 6.60 1.51 0.83
N ASP A 91 7.91 1.64 0.61
CA ASP A 91 8.56 2.93 0.35
C ASP A 91 8.02 3.57 -0.94
N ALA A 92 7.97 2.79 -2.03
CA ALA A 92 7.47 3.28 -3.32
C ALA A 92 5.96 3.59 -3.26
N GLY A 93 5.17 2.72 -2.63
CA GLY A 93 3.72 2.92 -2.50
C GLY A 93 3.38 4.14 -1.66
N LEU A 94 4.07 4.34 -0.53
CA LEU A 94 3.90 5.53 0.31
C LEU A 94 4.25 6.80 -0.47
N ALA A 95 5.37 6.81 -1.20
CA ALA A 95 5.76 7.95 -2.02
C ALA A 95 4.68 8.29 -3.06
N VAL A 96 4.20 7.30 -3.82
CA VAL A 96 3.13 7.49 -4.82
C VAL A 96 1.84 8.05 -4.21
N LEU A 97 1.45 7.55 -3.03
CA LEU A 97 0.28 8.06 -2.31
C LEU A 97 0.47 9.52 -1.89
N LEU A 98 1.60 9.84 -1.26
CA LEU A 98 1.89 11.20 -0.80
C LEU A 98 1.98 12.20 -1.96
N ASP A 99 2.63 11.82 -3.08
CA ASP A 99 2.68 12.64 -4.29
C ASP A 99 1.28 12.91 -4.85
N GLY A 100 0.41 11.89 -4.86
CA GLY A 100 -0.99 12.04 -5.25
C GLY A 100 -1.76 12.98 -4.32
N PHE A 101 -1.51 12.92 -3.02
CA PHE A 101 -2.17 13.76 -2.02
C PHE A 101 -1.72 15.22 -2.09
N GLU A 102 -0.47 15.49 -2.45
CA GLU A 102 0.01 16.86 -2.68
C GLU A 102 -0.80 17.56 -3.77
N GLY A 103 -1.19 16.83 -4.82
CA GLY A 103 -2.09 17.33 -5.87
C GLY A 103 -3.52 17.65 -5.42
N TRP A 104 -3.92 17.27 -4.20
CA TRP A 104 -5.25 17.55 -3.62
C TRP A 104 -5.25 18.69 -2.62
N ARG A 105 -4.10 19.30 -2.35
CA ARG A 105 -4.02 20.46 -1.46
C ARG A 105 -4.72 21.64 -2.10
N ARG A 106 -5.45 22.39 -1.28
CA ARG A 106 -6.02 23.66 -1.72
C ARG A 106 -4.90 24.66 -2.00
N PRO A 107 -5.03 25.50 -3.04
CA PRO A 107 -4.08 26.57 -3.30
C PRO A 107 -3.98 27.55 -2.13
#